data_AF-A0A354CLF0-F1
#
_entry.id   AF-A0A354CLF0-F1
#
_cell.length_a   1.000
_cell.length_b   1.000
_cell.length_c   1.000
_cell.angle_alpha   90.00
_cell.angle_beta   90.00
_cell.angle_gamma   90.00
#
_symmetry.space_group_name_H-M   'P 1'
#
loop_
_entity.id
_entity.type
_entity.pdbx_description
1 polymer ?
#
loop_
_entity_poly.entity_id
_entity_poly.type
_entity_poly.pdbx_seq_one_letter_code
_entity_poly.pdbx_strand_id
1 'polypeptide(L)' 'MNYSDSGNFINRELSWMEFNSRVLAEARDKSIPLFERLKFLSITSSNLDEFVMIRVASLNDMVNAGY' A
#
# COMPACT_ATOMS: atom_id res chain seq x y z
N MET A 1 13.00 -21.59 -11.82
CA MET A 1 11.83 -21.03 -11.12
C MET A 1 10.58 -21.61 -11.78
N ASN A 2 9.72 -22.29 -11.02
CA ASN A 2 8.44 -22.76 -11.55
C ASN A 2 7.42 -21.62 -11.45
N TYR A 3 7.14 -20.95 -12.56
CA TYR A 3 6.24 -19.80 -12.61
C TYR A 3 4.75 -20.18 -12.49
N SER A 4 4.41 -21.47 -12.45
CA SER A 4 3.04 -21.94 -12.24
C SER A 4 2.66 -22.09 -10.77
N ASP A 5 3.63 -22.01 -9.86
CA ASP A 5 3.38 -22.09 -8.42
C ASP A 5 2.98 -20.71 -7.87
N SER A 6 1.73 -20.61 -7.43
CA SER A 6 1.16 -19.39 -6.83
C SER A 6 1.83 -18.99 -5.53
N GLY A 7 2.51 -19.92 -4.83
CA GLY A 7 3.29 -19.62 -3.63
C GLY A 7 4.50 -18.72 -3.87
N ASN A 8 4.91 -18.54 -5.12
CA ASN A 8 5.99 -17.63 -5.50
C ASN A 8 5.54 -16.18 -5.70
N PHE A 9 4.23 -15.90 -5.64
CA PHE A 9 3.68 -14.57 -5.89
C PHE A 9 2.95 -14.04 -4.65
N ILE A 10 3.02 -12.74 -4.47
CA ILE A 10 2.29 -12.02 -3.41
C ILE A 10 1.16 -11.25 -4.07
N ASN A 11 0.00 -11.19 -3.42
CA ASN A 11 -1.09 -10.33 -3.87
C ASN A 11 -0.61 -8.88 -4.02
N ARG A 12 -0.94 -8.27 -5.16
CA ARG A 12 -0.48 -6.92 -5.52
C ARG A 12 -0.94 -5.85 -4.53
N GLU A 13 -2.16 -5.97 -4.04
CA GLU A 13 -2.78 -5.00 -3.14
C GLU A 13 -2.18 -5.11 -1.73
N LEU A 14 -1.93 -6.34 -1.26
CA LEU A 14 -1.18 -6.57 -0.03
C LEU A 14 0.26 -6.03 -0.13
N SER A 15 0.93 -6.26 -1.26
CA SER A 15 2.28 -5.75 -1.50
C SER A 15 2.33 -4.21 -1.48
N TRP A 16 1.28 -3.57 -1.98
CA TRP A 16 1.14 -2.12 -1.95
C TRP A 16 0.86 -1.60 -0.54
N MET A 17 0.00 -2.26 0.24
CA MET A 17 -0.24 -1.92 1.65
C MET A 17 1.04 -2.03 2.48
N GLU A 18 1.83 -3.08 2.27
CA GLU A 18 3.13 -3.27 2.91
C GLU A 18 4.11 -2.15 2.55
N PHE A 19 4.08 -1.67 1.30
CA PHE A 19 4.84 -0.50 0.91
C PHE A 19 4.41 0.74 1.70
N ASN A 20 3.11 1.04 1.77
CA ASN A 20 2.64 2.23 2.50
C ASN A 20 2.90 2.12 4.01
N SER A 21 2.90 0.90 4.57
CA SER A 21 3.29 0.62 5.96
C SER A 21 4.75 1.01 6.23
N ARG A 22 5.67 0.74 5.28
CA ARG A 22 7.07 1.19 5.39
C ARG A 22 7.19 2.70 5.32
N VAL A 23 6.43 3.38 4.46
CA VAL A 23 6.40 4.86 4.42
C VAL A 23 5.94 5.44 5.77
N LEU A 24 4.92 4.83 6.38
CA LEU A 24 4.45 5.24 7.71
C LEU A 24 5.50 4.99 8.81
N ALA A 25 6.33 3.96 8.67
CA ALA A 25 7.41 3.69 9.61
C ALA A 25 8.42 4.86 9.65
N GLU A 26 8.74 5.46 8.50
CA GLU A 26 9.61 6.65 8.42
C GLU A 26 9.01 7.86 9.19
N ALA A 27 7.68 8.04 9.15
CA ALA A 27 7.03 9.09 9.95
C ALA A 27 7.15 8.86 11.47
N ARG A 28 7.34 7.60 11.90
CA ARG A 28 7.45 7.21 13.31
C ARG A 28 8.89 7.18 13.83
N ASP A 29 9.88 7.10 12.94
CA ASP A 29 11.28 7.08 13.35
C ASP A 29 11.72 8.43 13.92
N LYS A 30 12.15 8.44 15.19
CA LYS A 30 12.63 9.64 15.89
C LYS A 30 14.04 10.05 15.47
N SER A 31 14.77 9.20 14.73
CA SER A 31 16.07 9.54 14.14
C SER A 31 15.94 10.54 12.99
N ILE A 32 14.76 10.61 12.36
CA ILE A 32 14.45 11.49 11.23
C ILE A 32 14.02 12.88 11.75
N PRO A 33 14.48 13.98 11.14
CA PRO A 33 14.05 15.33 11.51
C PRO A 33 12.53 15.50 11.47
N LEU A 34 11.97 16.26 12.40
CA LEU A 34 10.52 16.40 12.61
C LEU A 34 9.74 16.75 11.33
N PHE A 35 10.26 17.68 10.53
CA PHE A 35 9.60 18.08 9.28
C PHE A 35 9.62 16.99 8.20
N GLU A 36 10.68 16.19 8.12
CA GLU A 36 10.71 15.05 7.18
C GLU A 36 9.71 13.97 7.59
N ARG A 37 9.58 13.71 8.91
CA ARG A 37 8.53 12.81 9.43
C ARG A 37 7.12 13.29 9.11
N LEU A 38 6.89 14.60 9.18
CA LEU A 38 5.61 15.19 8.79
C LEU A 38 5.34 14.99 7.29
N LYS A 39 6.36 15.13 6.43
CA LYS A 39 6.22 14.82 5.00
C LYS A 39 5.88 13.35 4.78
N PHE A 40 6.56 12.42 5.45
CA PHE A 40 6.24 11.00 5.36
C PHE A 40 4.80 10.70 5.80
N LEU A 41 4.33 11.34 6.88
CA LEU A 41 2.94 11.20 7.32
C LEU A 41 1.95 11.70 6.25
N SER A 42 2.21 12.85 5.64
CA SER A 42 1.40 13.38 4.54
C SER A 42 1.41 12.45 3.33
N ILE A 43 2.57 11.89 2.97
CA ILE A 43 2.70 10.92 1.87
C ILE A 43 1.89 9.65 2.18
N THR A 44 1.99 9.11 3.39
CA THR A 44 1.19 7.94 3.81
C THR A 44 -0.30 8.20 3.64
N SER A 45 -0.78 9.39 4.02
CA SER A 45 -2.20 9.78 3.88
C SER A 45 -2.61 9.83 2.41
N SER A 46 -1.87 10.56 1.56
CA SER A 46 -2.19 10.67 0.13
C SER A 46 -2.18 9.31 -0.57
N ASN A 47 -1.21 8.45 -0.23
CA ASN A 47 -1.16 7.08 -0.72
C ASN A 47 -2.42 6.31 -0.30
N LEU A 48 -2.81 6.37 0.97
CA LEU A 48 -3.99 5.66 1.47
C LEU A 48 -5.27 6.13 0.78
N ASP A 49 -5.42 7.42 0.55
CA ASP A 49 -6.54 7.99 -0.19
C ASP A 49 -6.61 7.41 -1.62
N GLU A 50 -5.48 7.36 -2.33
CA GLU A 50 -5.40 6.73 -3.66
C GLU A 50 -5.79 5.25 -3.62
N PHE A 51 -5.30 4.50 -2.63
CA PHE A 51 -5.62 3.08 -2.48
C PHE A 51 -7.10 2.84 -2.30
N VAL A 52 -7.76 3.62 -1.43
CA VAL A 52 -9.19 3.46 -1.19
C VAL A 52 -10.01 3.91 -2.41
N MET A 53 -9.68 5.06 -3.00
CA MET A 53 -10.43 5.59 -4.13
C MET A 53 -10.31 4.74 -5.40
N ILE A 54 -9.12 4.21 -5.68
CA ILE A 54 -8.85 3.54 -6.96
C ILE A 54 -8.86 2.02 -6.79
N ARG A 55 -8.04 1.50 -5.86
CA ARG A 55 -7.81 0.05 -5.76
C ARG A 55 -8.97 -0.67 -5.10
N VAL A 56 -9.49 -0.17 -3.98
CA VAL A 56 -10.66 -0.77 -3.34
C VAL A 56 -11.90 -0.68 -4.24
N ALA A 57 -12.11 0.45 -4.91
CA ALA A 57 -13.17 0.59 -5.91
C ALA A 57 -13.05 -0.47 -7.02
N SER A 58 -11.86 -0.65 -7.59
CA SER A 58 -11.61 -1.65 -8.63
C SER A 58 -11.88 -3.08 -8.14
N LEU A 59 -11.48 -3.42 -6.91
CA LEU A 59 -11.75 -4.73 -6.32
C LEU A 59 -13.25 -4.97 -6.13
N ASN A 60 -13.99 -3.96 -5.68
CA ASN A 60 -15.45 -4.05 -5.55
C ASN A 60 -16.11 -4.28 -6.92
N ASP A 61 -15.66 -3.60 -7.97
CA ASP A 61 -16.17 -3.81 -9.33
C ASP A 61 -15.90 -5.24 -9.81
N MET A 62 -14.72 -5.80 -9.52
CA MET A 62 -14.40 -7.19 -9.83
C MET A 62 -15.33 -8.18 -9.12
N VAL A 63 -15.54 -7.98 -7.82
CA VAL A 63 -16.46 -8.82 -7.02
C VAL A 63 -17.90 -8.71 -7.56
N ASN A 64 -18.35 -7.50 -7.89
CA ASN A 64 -19.69 -7.27 -8.45
C ASN A 64 -19.88 -7.89 -9.83
N ALA A 65 -18.80 -7.98 -10.63
CA ALA A 65 -18.80 -8.66 -11.92
C ALA A 65 -18.65 -10.19 -11.81
N GLY A 66 -18.47 -10.74 -10.59
CA GLY A 66 -18.39 -12.18 -10.33
C GLY A 66 -17.02 -12.80 -10.62
N TYR A 67 -15.94 -12.01 -10.53
CA TYR A 67 -14.56 -12.51 -10.61
C TYR A 67 -14.08 -13.13 -9.30
#